data_AF-A0A1R3XJN7-F1
#
_entry.id   AF-A0A1R3XJN7-F1
#
_cell.length_a   1.000
_cell.length_b   1.000
_cell.length_c   1.000
_cell.angle_alpha   90.00
_cell.angle_beta   90.00
_cell.angle_gamma   90.00
#
_symmetry.space_group_name_H-M   'P 1'
#
loop_
_entity.id
_entity.type
_entity.pdbx_description
1 polymer ?
#
loop_
_entity_poly.entity_id
_entity_poly.type
_entity_poly.pdbx_seq_one_letter_code
_entity_poly.pdbx_strand_id
1 'polypeptide(L)'
;MELPDVSAALLRTAGDDFARALQKRLIALADATDDEAYASRLRLIASGKRPLRTLLHDPRWRESIDPRLPDPAELPAVDPDQRRALDEAVEQARRRLRTPTRDEVASDFADLMRRAAATADAIRDDARGGWDVVHHTGDDPDESAMGTR
;
A
#
# COMPACT_ATOMS: atom_id res chain seq x y z
N MET A 1 18.30 10.27 2.75
CA MET A 1 17.42 9.30 2.07
C MET A 1 16.00 9.66 2.42
N GLU A 2 15.16 9.88 1.42
CA GLU A 2 13.72 10.14 1.62
C GLU A 2 13.01 8.84 2.06
N LEU A 3 12.01 8.97 2.93
CA LEU A 3 11.22 7.86 3.47
C LEU A 3 9.83 7.85 2.81
N PRO A 4 9.10 6.71 2.85
CA PRO A 4 7.74 6.65 2.39
C PRO A 4 6.88 7.71 3.08
N ASP A 5 5.91 8.25 2.34
CA ASP A 5 5.00 9.26 2.86
C ASP A 5 4.01 8.65 3.87
N VAL A 6 4.40 8.64 5.15
CA VAL A 6 3.63 8.10 6.28
C VAL A 6 3.16 9.22 7.20
N SER A 7 1.90 9.17 7.66
CA SER A 7 1.34 10.22 8.53
C SER A 7 1.96 10.21 9.92
N ALA A 8 2.08 11.40 10.53
CA ALA A 8 2.55 11.53 11.90
C ALA A 8 1.67 10.74 12.89
N ALA A 9 0.36 10.71 12.64
CA ALA A 9 -0.58 9.89 13.39
C ALA A 9 -0.21 8.40 13.38
N LEU A 10 0.15 7.84 12.22
CA LEU A 10 0.55 6.44 12.12
C LEU A 10 1.93 6.18 12.76
N LEU A 11 2.88 7.11 12.63
CA LEU A 11 4.19 6.98 13.28
C LEU A 11 4.08 6.99 14.81
N ARG A 12 3.18 7.81 15.37
CA ARG A 12 2.94 7.82 16.83
C ARG A 12 2.38 6.50 17.36
N THR A 13 1.74 5.67 16.53
CA THR A 13 1.19 4.37 16.94
C THR A 13 2.12 3.20 16.61
N ALA A 14 2.73 3.22 15.42
CA ALA A 14 3.58 2.14 14.91
C ALA A 14 5.07 2.28 15.27
N GLY A 15 5.49 3.47 15.72
CA GLY A 15 6.87 3.80 16.05
C GLY A 15 7.67 4.34 14.86
N ASP A 16 8.78 5.01 15.17
CA ASP A 16 9.59 5.75 14.19
C ASP A 16 10.28 4.86 13.15
N ASP A 17 10.53 3.59 13.48
CA ASP A 17 11.14 2.62 12.56
C ASP A 17 10.17 2.10 11.50
N PHE A 18 8.86 2.34 11.66
CA PHE A 18 7.84 1.85 10.74
C PHE A 18 8.10 2.30 9.30
N ALA A 19 8.41 3.58 9.09
CA ALA A 19 8.69 4.12 7.75
C ALA A 19 9.91 3.44 7.10
N ARG A 20 10.95 3.12 7.88
CA ARG A 20 12.14 2.41 7.40
C ARG A 20 11.84 0.95 7.07
N ALA A 21 11.07 0.28 7.92
CA ALA A 21 10.63 -1.10 7.67
C ALA A 21 9.76 -1.19 6.43
N LEU A 22 8.81 -0.27 6.26
CA LEU A 22 7.97 -0.16 5.07
C LEU A 22 8.80 0.08 3.81
N GLN A 23 9.76 1.02 3.86
CA GLN A 23 10.67 1.26 2.75
C GLN A 23 11.41 0.00 2.31
N LYS A 24 12.05 -0.71 3.26
CA LYS A 24 12.78 -1.94 2.97
C LYS A 24 11.89 -2.98 2.30
N ARG A 25 10.65 -3.13 2.78
CA ARG A 25 9.69 -4.07 2.23
C ARG A 25 9.24 -3.69 0.80
N LEU A 26 8.97 -2.41 0.56
CA LEU A 26 8.59 -1.92 -0.78
C LEU A 26 9.72 -2.11 -1.80
N ILE A 27 10.98 -1.87 -1.40
CA ILE A 27 12.14 -2.12 -2.25
C ILE A 27 12.30 -3.62 -2.53
N ALA A 28 12.22 -4.46 -1.49
CA ALA A 28 12.30 -5.91 -1.67
C ALA A 28 11.20 -6.46 -2.59
N LEU A 29 9.98 -5.91 -2.52
CA LEU A 29 8.90 -6.25 -3.46
C LEU A 29 9.21 -5.78 -4.88
N ALA A 30 9.78 -4.59 -5.04
CA ALA A 30 10.17 -4.06 -6.34
C ALA A 30 11.27 -4.90 -7.00
N ASP A 31 12.17 -5.47 -6.21
CA ASP A 31 13.26 -6.30 -6.72
C ASP A 31 12.83 -7.76 -6.97
N ALA A 32 11.69 -8.19 -6.43
CA ALA A 32 11.15 -9.55 -6.57
C ALA A 32 10.08 -9.69 -7.66
N THR A 33 9.62 -8.59 -8.25
CA THR A 33 8.60 -8.58 -9.32
C THR A 33 9.26 -8.48 -10.69
N ASP A 34 8.75 -9.24 -11.67
CA ASP A 34 9.20 -9.16 -13.06
C ASP A 34 8.55 -7.99 -13.83
N ASP A 35 7.54 -7.38 -13.23
CA ASP A 35 6.84 -6.22 -13.79
C ASP A 35 7.57 -4.91 -13.47
N GLU A 36 8.35 -4.41 -14.43
CA GLU A 36 9.18 -3.20 -14.25
C GLU A 36 8.33 -1.95 -13.97
N ALA A 37 7.11 -1.86 -14.54
CA ALA A 37 6.22 -0.73 -14.28
C ALA A 37 5.76 -0.72 -12.82
N TYR A 38 5.39 -1.89 -12.29
CA TYR A 38 5.05 -2.07 -10.89
C TYR A 38 6.24 -1.85 -9.96
N ALA A 39 7.43 -2.38 -10.31
CA ALA A 39 8.67 -2.17 -9.56
C ALA A 39 9.02 -0.69 -9.43
N SER A 40 8.92 0.06 -10.54
CA SER A 40 9.16 1.51 -10.57
C SER A 40 8.19 2.26 -9.65
N ARG A 41 6.90 1.90 -9.66
CA ARG A 41 5.90 2.51 -8.76
C ARG A 41 6.23 2.25 -7.29
N LEU A 42 6.55 1.00 -6.94
CA LEU A 42 6.97 0.64 -5.58
C LEU A 42 8.19 1.44 -5.11
N ARG A 43 9.20 1.64 -5.98
CA ARG A 43 10.39 2.46 -5.67
C ARG A 43 10.05 3.93 -5.46
N LEU A 44 9.17 4.51 -6.28
CA LEU A 44 8.72 5.90 -6.13
C LEU A 44 7.98 6.13 -4.81
N ILE A 45 7.16 5.17 -4.40
CA ILE A 45 6.45 5.22 -3.12
C ILE A 45 7.43 5.00 -1.96
N ALA A 46 8.38 4.08 -2.10
CA ALA A 46 9.41 3.81 -1.10
C ALA A 46 10.29 5.03 -0.80
N SER A 47 10.45 5.93 -1.78
CA SER A 47 11.15 7.21 -1.61
C SER A 47 10.24 8.38 -1.24
N GLY A 48 8.94 8.17 -1.01
CA GLY A 48 7.98 9.23 -0.68
C GLY A 48 7.65 10.20 -1.83
N LYS A 49 8.15 9.93 -3.05
CA LYS A 49 7.85 10.75 -4.24
C LYS A 49 6.43 10.53 -4.75
N ARG A 50 5.80 9.42 -4.35
CA ARG A 50 4.39 9.13 -4.56
C ARG A 50 3.71 8.78 -3.25
N PRO A 51 2.46 9.23 -3.03
CA PRO A 51 1.70 8.86 -1.85
C PRO A 51 1.45 7.35 -1.78
N LEU A 52 1.58 6.75 -0.59
CA LEU A 52 1.34 5.31 -0.39
C LEU A 52 -0.04 4.85 -0.88
N ARG A 53 -1.04 5.73 -0.77
CA ARG A 53 -2.43 5.45 -1.18
C ARG A 53 -2.60 5.18 -2.67
N THR A 54 -1.65 5.59 -3.53
CA THR A 54 -1.75 5.30 -4.97
C THR A 54 -1.64 3.80 -5.25
N LEU A 55 -1.02 3.01 -4.37
CA LEU A 55 -1.01 1.53 -4.49
C LEU A 55 -2.42 0.93 -4.49
N LEU A 56 -3.39 1.54 -3.80
CA LEU A 56 -4.77 1.04 -3.79
C LEU A 56 -5.44 1.15 -5.17
N HIS A 57 -4.84 1.87 -6.10
CA HIS A 57 -5.30 2.00 -7.48
C HIS A 57 -4.47 1.15 -8.45
N ASP A 58 -3.39 0.54 -7.98
CA ASP A 58 -2.54 -0.33 -8.79
C ASP A 58 -3.15 -1.74 -8.89
N PRO A 59 -3.39 -2.26 -10.11
CA PRO A 59 -3.94 -3.60 -10.31
C PRO A 59 -3.09 -4.71 -9.67
N ARG A 60 -1.77 -4.66 -9.84
CA ARG A 60 -0.84 -5.66 -9.27
C ARG A 60 -0.86 -5.63 -7.75
N TRP A 61 -0.96 -4.45 -7.16
CA TRP A 61 -1.12 -4.33 -5.72
C TRP A 61 -2.45 -4.95 -5.26
N ARG A 62 -3.57 -4.68 -5.96
CA ARG A 62 -4.87 -5.28 -5.63
C ARG A 62 -4.86 -6.81 -5.76
N GLU A 63 -4.19 -7.35 -6.78
CA GLU A 63 -3.99 -8.80 -6.95
C GLU A 63 -3.10 -9.40 -5.86
N SER A 64 -2.11 -8.65 -5.37
CA SER A 64 -1.20 -9.07 -4.30
C SER A 64 -1.82 -9.00 -2.90
N ILE A 65 -2.86 -8.16 -2.72
CA ILE A 65 -3.68 -8.21 -1.51
C ILE A 65 -4.49 -9.49 -1.61
N ASP A 66 -4.09 -10.48 -0.81
CA ASP A 66 -4.73 -11.79 -0.79
C ASP A 66 -6.27 -11.62 -0.72
N PRO A 67 -7.05 -12.15 -1.70
CA PRO A 67 -8.50 -12.21 -1.59
C PRO A 67 -8.98 -13.03 -0.37
N ARG A 68 -8.06 -13.72 0.33
CA ARG A 68 -8.26 -14.32 1.65
C ARG A 68 -8.04 -13.36 2.81
N LEU A 69 -7.99 -12.03 2.63
CA LEU A 69 -8.42 -11.16 3.72
C LEU A 69 -9.82 -11.65 4.09
N PRO A 70 -9.98 -12.33 5.24
CA PRO A 70 -11.24 -12.96 5.54
C PRO A 70 -12.28 -11.85 5.51
N ASP A 71 -13.42 -12.08 4.88
CA ASP A 71 -14.57 -11.22 5.15
C ASP A 71 -14.64 -11.09 6.68
N PRO A 72 -14.71 -9.89 7.27
CA PRO A 72 -14.83 -9.76 8.72
C PRO A 72 -16.00 -10.59 9.28
N ALA A 73 -16.98 -10.96 8.45
CA ALA A 73 -18.04 -11.92 8.77
C ALA A 73 -17.61 -13.40 8.75
N GLU A 74 -16.55 -13.75 8.02
CA GLU A 74 -15.99 -15.11 7.84
C GLU A 74 -14.58 -15.27 8.45
N LEU A 75 -14.20 -14.41 9.40
CA LEU A 75 -12.96 -14.60 10.15
C LEU A 75 -12.99 -15.98 10.85
N PRO A 76 -12.00 -16.86 10.59
CA PRO A 76 -11.94 -18.13 11.29
C PRO A 76 -11.90 -17.87 12.79
N ALA A 77 -12.57 -18.73 13.57
CA ALA A 77 -12.54 -18.64 15.02
C ALA A 77 -11.08 -18.64 15.47
N VAL A 78 -10.64 -17.49 15.99
CA VAL A 78 -9.26 -17.31 16.46
C VAL A 78 -9.04 -18.29 17.59
N ASP A 79 -8.02 -19.14 17.45
CA ASP A 79 -7.62 -20.08 18.50
C ASP A 79 -7.42 -19.31 19.82
N PRO A 80 -7.80 -19.87 20.99
CA PRO A 80 -7.64 -19.21 22.28
C PRO A 80 -6.24 -18.60 22.51
N ASP A 81 -5.17 -19.24 22.02
CA ASP A 81 -3.81 -18.75 22.19
C ASP A 81 -3.48 -17.61 21.21
N GLN A 82 -3.98 -17.67 19.98
CA GLN A 82 -3.90 -16.55 19.04
C GLN A 82 -4.71 -15.34 19.52
N ARG A 83 -5.85 -15.60 20.16
CA ARG A 83 -6.71 -14.56 20.74
C ARG A 83 -5.99 -13.84 21.88
N ARG A 84 -5.36 -14.60 22.78
CA ARG A 84 -4.52 -14.02 23.86
C ARG A 84 -3.36 -13.21 23.31
N ALA A 85 -2.63 -13.72 22.31
CA ALA A 85 -1.53 -13.00 21.69
C ALA A 85 -1.99 -11.69 21.04
N LEU A 86 -3.16 -11.70 20.39
CA LEU A 86 -3.77 -10.49 19.83
C LEU A 86 -4.20 -9.51 20.92
N ASP A 87 -4.87 -9.98 21.97
CA ASP A 87 -5.31 -9.15 23.09
C ASP A 87 -4.11 -8.53 23.82
N GLU A 88 -3.03 -9.28 24.02
CA GLU A 88 -1.77 -8.76 24.57
C GLU A 88 -1.13 -7.72 23.65
N ALA A 89 -1.08 -7.96 22.34
CA ALA A 89 -0.56 -6.98 21.38
C ALA A 89 -1.40 -5.70 21.36
N VAL A 90 -2.73 -5.82 21.44
CA VAL A 90 -3.65 -4.68 21.52
C VAL A 90 -3.47 -3.91 22.83
N GLU A 91 -3.35 -4.60 23.97
CA GLU A 91 -3.11 -3.95 25.25
C GLU A 91 -1.73 -3.29 25.31
N GLN A 92 -0.71 -3.91 24.72
CA GLN A 92 0.61 -3.30 24.64
C GLN A 92 0.62 -2.08 23.72
N ALA A 93 -0.15 -2.10 22.62
CA ALA A 93 -0.37 -0.93 21.78
C ALA A 93 -1.13 0.18 22.53
N ARG A 94 -2.20 -0.16 23.27
CA ARG A 94 -2.96 0.78 24.11
C ARG A 94 -2.09 1.46 25.17
N ARG A 95 -1.17 0.73 25.80
CA ARG A 95 -0.24 1.29 26.78
C ARG A 95 0.78 2.25 26.17
N ARG A 96 1.11 2.09 24.88
CA ARG A 96 2.01 2.99 24.14
C ARG A 96 1.27 4.21 23.59
N LEU A 97 -0.05 4.11 23.39
CA LEU A 97 -0.89 5.18 22.90
C LEU A 97 -1.09 6.25 23.97
N ARG A 98 -0.49 7.44 23.76
CA ARG A 98 -0.92 8.65 24.45
C ARG A 98 -2.15 9.21 23.75
N THR A 99 -3.15 9.65 24.52
CA THR A 99 -4.26 10.45 23.96
C THR A 99 -3.67 11.67 23.24
N PRO A 100 -3.96 11.86 21.94
CA PRO A 100 -3.48 13.02 21.21
C PRO A 100 -4.07 14.31 21.80
N THR A 101 -3.30 15.39 21.79
CA THR A 101 -3.80 16.72 22.14
C THR A 101 -4.73 17.24 21.04
N ARG A 102 -5.55 18.26 21.37
CA ARG A 102 -6.43 18.90 20.37
C ARG A 102 -5.65 19.47 19.18
N ASP A 103 -4.45 20.01 19.44
CA ASP A 103 -3.58 20.56 18.40
C ASP A 103 -2.98 19.44 17.53
N GLU A 104 -2.60 18.31 18.13
CA GLU A 104 -2.15 17.12 17.40
C GLU A 104 -3.26 16.60 16.47
N VAL A 105 -4.51 16.52 16.97
CA VAL A 105 -5.66 16.10 16.14
C VAL A 105 -5.92 17.07 14.99
N ALA A 106 -5.87 18.38 15.24
CA ALA A 106 -6.06 19.38 14.18
C ALA A 106 -4.95 19.31 13.13
N SER A 107 -3.70 19.10 13.58
CA SER A 107 -2.54 18.91 12.70
C SER A 107 -2.68 17.64 11.86
N ASP A 108 -3.07 16.51 12.46
CA ASP A 108 -3.29 15.25 11.76
C ASP A 108 -4.39 15.37 10.72
N PHE A 109 -5.48 16.08 11.04
CA PHE A 109 -6.56 16.30 10.09
C PHE A 109 -6.10 17.14 8.89
N ALA A 110 -5.34 18.21 9.13
CA ALA A 110 -4.77 19.02 8.06
C ALA A 110 -3.77 18.20 7.21
N ASP A 111 -2.94 17.37 7.83
CA ASP A 111 -2.03 16.45 7.14
C ASP A 111 -2.78 15.42 6.28
N LEU A 112 -3.85 14.84 6.82
CA LEU A 112 -4.72 13.91 6.10
C LEU A 112 -5.35 14.57 4.87
N MET A 113 -5.89 15.78 5.00
CA MET A 113 -6.47 16.52 3.86
C MET A 113 -5.42 16.85 2.79
N ARG A 114 -4.22 17.25 3.20
CA ARG A 114 -3.10 17.52 2.28
C ARG A 114 -2.72 16.27 1.48
N ARG A 115 -2.58 15.13 2.16
CA ARG A 115 -2.24 13.84 1.53
C ARG A 115 -3.35 13.32 0.64
N ALA A 116 -4.60 13.54 1.01
CA ALA A 116 -5.75 13.18 0.18
C ALA A 116 -5.73 13.96 -1.15
N ALA A 117 -5.46 15.26 -1.11
CA ALA A 117 -5.30 16.08 -2.30
C ALA A 117 -4.13 15.59 -3.18
N ALA A 118 -2.94 15.40 -2.60
CA ALA A 118 -1.77 14.90 -3.32
C ALA A 118 -2.01 13.52 -3.97
N THR A 119 -2.75 12.64 -3.29
CA THR A 119 -3.16 11.33 -3.84
C THR A 119 -4.10 11.51 -5.03
N ALA A 120 -5.11 12.37 -4.91
CA ALA A 120 -6.06 12.63 -5.98
C ALA A 120 -5.39 13.23 -7.22
N ASP A 121 -4.42 14.13 -7.03
CA ASP A 121 -3.66 14.71 -8.13
C ASP A 121 -2.76 13.67 -8.81
N ALA A 122 -2.05 12.85 -8.03
CA ALA A 122 -1.24 11.76 -8.57
C ALA A 122 -2.06 10.76 -9.39
N ILE A 123 -3.25 10.35 -8.89
CA ILE A 123 -4.16 9.46 -9.63
C ILE A 123 -4.65 10.13 -10.92
N ARG A 124 -4.98 11.43 -10.88
CA ARG A 124 -5.45 12.16 -12.06
C ARG A 124 -4.34 12.30 -13.12
N ASP A 125 -3.10 12.49 -12.69
CA ASP A 125 -1.95 12.56 -13.58
C ASP A 125 -1.62 11.19 -14.18
N ASP A 126 -1.80 10.11 -13.44
CA ASP A 126 -1.68 8.74 -13.97
C ASP A 126 -2.71 8.45 -15.06
N ALA A 127 -3.97 8.83 -14.81
CA ALA A 127 -5.05 8.68 -15.77
C ALA A 127 -4.82 9.49 -17.07
N ARG A 128 -4.17 10.66 -16.97
CA ARG A 128 -3.81 11.50 -18.13
C ARG A 128 -2.57 11.01 -18.85
N GLY A 129 -1.59 10.46 -18.12
CA GLY A 129 -0.33 9.99 -18.66
C GLY A 129 -0.39 8.63 -19.34
N GLY A 130 -1.53 7.93 -19.29
CA GLY A 130 -1.70 6.60 -19.88
C GLY A 130 -1.03 5.47 -19.09
N TRP A 131 -0.65 5.72 -17.82
CA TRP A 131 0.04 4.75 -16.98
C TRP A 131 -0.85 3.61 -16.49
N ASP A 132 -2.18 3.78 -16.59
CA ASP A 132 -3.20 2.73 -16.35
C ASP A 132 -3.23 1.66 -17.46
N VAL A 133 -2.62 1.91 -18.64
CA VAL A 133 -2.84 1.12 -19.87
C VAL A 133 -1.68 0.18 -20.22
N VAL A 134 -0.60 0.11 -19.43
CA VAL A 134 0.56 -0.76 -19.75
C VAL A 134 0.36 -2.21 -19.26
N HIS A 135 -0.87 -2.72 -19.34
CA HIS A 135 -1.17 -4.15 -19.28
C HIS A 135 -1.99 -4.58 -20.49
N HIS A 136 -1.31 -4.66 -21.64
CA HIS A 136 -1.60 -5.65 -22.67
C HIS A 136 -0.29 -6.00 -23.40
N THR A 137 0.60 -6.69 -22.70
CA THR A 137 1.50 -7.66 -23.33
C THR A 137 1.08 -9.04 -22.86
N GLY A 138 -0.16 -9.40 -23.22
CA GLY A 138 -0.43 -10.79 -23.55
C GLY A 138 0.09 -10.98 -24.96
N ASP A 139 1.32 -11.48 -25.07
CA ASP A 139 1.76 -12.20 -26.26
C ASP A 139 0.74 -13.31 -26.51
N ASP A 140 -0.17 -13.10 -27.47
CA ASP A 140 -0.67 -14.21 -28.28
C ASP A 140 0.26 -14.30 -29.49
N PRO A 141 1.24 -15.22 -29.50
CA PRO A 141 1.97 -15.51 -30.71
C PRO A 141 1.07 -16.34 -31.62
N ASP A 142 0.72 -15.72 -32.75
CA ASP A 142 0.71 -16.37 -34.06
C ASP A 142 -0.36 -17.46 -34.30
N GLU A 143 -1.44 -17.07 -34.98
CA GLU A 143 -2.06 -17.96 -35.96
C GLU A 143 -2.52 -17.17 -37.19
N SER A 144 -1.54 -16.63 -37.93
CA SER A 144 -1.76 -16.38 -39.36
C SER A 144 -1.53 -17.67 -40.14
N ALA A 145 -2.58 -18.06 -40.88
CA ALA A 145 -2.58 -18.94 -42.04
C ALA A 145 -2.46 -20.46 -41.81
N MET A 146 -3.59 -21.15 -41.96
CA MET A 146 -3.67 -22.26 -42.91
C MET A 146 -5.02 -22.26 -43.63
N GLY A 147 -4.98 -21.90 -44.92
CA GLY A 147 -6.00 -22.31 -45.88
C GLY A 147 -5.81 -23.78 -46.25
N THR A 148 -6.90 -24.54 -46.23
CA THR A 148 -7.22 -25.77 -47.00
C THR A 148 -8.52 -26.28 -46.38
N ARG A 149 -9.63 -26.53 -47.08
CA ARG A 149 -9.97 -26.85 -48.46
C ARG A 149 -11.41 -26.43 -48.73
#